data_AF-A0A0H4WXW4-F1
#
_entry.id   AF-A0A0H4WXW4-F1
#
_cell.length_a   1.000
_cell.length_b   1.000
_cell.length_c   1.000
_cell.angle_alpha   90.00
_cell.angle_beta   90.00
_cell.angle_gamma   90.00
#
_symmetry.space_group_name_H-M   'P 1'
#
loop_
_entity.id
_entity.type
_entity.pdbx_description
1 polymer ?
#
loop_
_entity_poly.entity_id
_entity_poly.type
_entity_poly.pdbx_seq_one_letter_code
_entity_poly.pdbx_strand_id
1 'polypeptide(L)'
;MLAVVSVFALASSACVMAPLEQGYTDCGSFLDAEPCHPGQYCAESTLSRCELGCTSDENCARNQSCVKESGRQVGICLNKCPSCT
;
A
#
# COMPACT_ATOMS: atom_id res chain seq x y z
N MET A 1 -21.47 30.72 43.62
CA MET A 1 -21.46 30.33 42.20
C MET A 1 -20.38 29.26 42.03
N LEU A 2 -20.77 28.00 41.79
CA LEU A 2 -19.83 26.89 41.57
C LEU A 2 -19.27 26.98 40.14
N ALA A 3 -17.94 27.07 40.00
CA ALA A 3 -17.27 26.97 38.71
C ALA A 3 -17.06 25.49 38.35
N VAL A 4 -17.82 25.00 37.37
CA VAL A 4 -17.65 23.68 36.78
C VAL A 4 -16.67 23.84 35.62
N VAL A 5 -15.38 23.54 35.85
CA VAL A 5 -14.37 23.57 34.79
C VAL A 5 -14.41 22.23 34.07
N SER A 6 -15.16 22.19 32.97
CA SER A 6 -15.33 21.01 32.12
C SER A 6 -14.00 20.59 31.48
N VAL A 7 -13.57 19.36 31.78
CA VAL A 7 -12.42 18.72 31.13
C VAL A 7 -12.84 18.29 29.72
N PHE A 8 -12.51 19.10 28.72
CA PHE A 8 -12.66 18.72 27.32
C PHE A 8 -11.58 17.69 26.97
N ALA A 9 -11.93 16.41 27.06
CA ALA A 9 -11.14 15.33 26.49
C ALA A 9 -11.21 15.45 24.96
N LEU A 10 -10.13 15.94 24.35
CA LEU A 10 -9.92 15.93 22.91
C LEU A 10 -9.77 14.46 22.48
N ALA A 11 -10.88 13.85 22.07
CA ALA A 11 -10.85 12.57 21.36
C ALA A 11 -10.24 12.80 19.98
N SER A 12 -8.92 12.61 19.88
CA SER A 12 -8.21 12.57 18.61
C SER A 12 -8.73 11.39 17.80
N SER A 13 -9.72 11.65 16.95
CA SER A 13 -10.25 10.66 16.01
C SER A 13 -9.15 10.34 14.99
N ALA A 14 -8.38 9.29 15.26
CA ALA A 14 -7.46 8.74 14.27
C ALA A 14 -8.31 8.09 13.18
N CYS A 15 -8.35 8.72 11.99
CA CYS A 15 -8.92 8.10 10.80
C CYS A 15 -8.10 6.84 10.51
N VAL A 16 -8.61 5.67 10.88
CA VAL A 16 -7.98 4.39 10.51
C VAL A 16 -8.23 4.23 9.01
N MET A 17 -7.22 4.50 8.18
CA MET A 17 -7.29 4.18 6.76
C MET A 17 -7.48 2.67 6.66
N ALA A 18 -8.58 2.25 6.02
CA ALA A 18 -8.80 0.83 5.74
C ALA A 18 -7.62 0.32 4.89
N PRO A 19 -7.09 -0.89 5.15
CA PRO A 19 -6.02 -1.44 4.35
C PRO A 19 -6.46 -1.58 2.88
N LEU A 20 -5.55 -1.24 1.97
CA LEU A 20 -5.79 -1.37 0.53
C LEU A 20 -6.09 -2.83 0.14
N GLU A 21 -6.83 -3.00 -0.96
CA GLU A 21 -6.98 -4.33 -1.54
C GLU A 21 -5.63 -4.88 -2.01
N GLN A 22 -5.39 -6.17 -1.83
CA GLN A 22 -4.18 -6.87 -2.30
C GLN A 22 -3.85 -6.50 -3.76
N GLY A 23 -2.58 -6.17 -4.01
CA GLY A 23 -2.09 -5.72 -5.31
C GLY A 23 -2.06 -4.21 -5.43
N TYR A 24 -2.89 -3.49 -4.68
CA TYR A 24 -2.79 -2.04 -4.57
C TYR A 24 -1.75 -1.66 -3.52
N THR A 25 -1.00 -0.60 -3.77
CA THR A 25 0.05 -0.14 -2.85
C THR A 25 -0.01 1.37 -2.71
N ASP A 26 0.06 1.87 -1.48
CA ASP A 26 0.04 3.30 -1.21
C ASP A 26 1.22 4.00 -1.91
N CYS A 27 0.92 5.06 -2.66
CA CYS A 27 1.93 5.86 -3.33
C CYS A 27 1.53 7.33 -3.36
N GLY A 28 2.16 8.12 -2.51
CA GLY A 28 1.84 9.53 -2.36
C GLY A 28 2.00 9.97 -0.92
N SER A 29 2.05 11.28 -0.72
CA SER A 29 2.32 11.82 0.61
C SER A 29 1.06 12.15 1.39
N PHE A 30 0.10 12.99 0.95
CA PHE A 30 -0.98 13.41 1.88
C PHE A 30 -2.33 13.86 1.29
N LEU A 31 -2.45 14.32 0.03
CA LEU A 31 -3.70 14.96 -0.45
C LEU A 31 -4.32 14.33 -1.72
N ASP A 32 -3.50 13.80 -2.63
CA ASP A 32 -3.94 13.15 -3.87
C ASP A 32 -3.15 11.84 -4.10
N ALA A 33 -2.95 11.09 -3.02
CA ALA A 33 -2.24 9.82 -3.07
C ALA A 33 -3.13 8.76 -3.72
N GLU A 34 -2.99 8.58 -5.03
CA GLU A 34 -3.60 7.45 -5.73
C GLU A 34 -2.73 6.20 -5.54
N PRO A 35 -3.31 5.09 -5.06
CA PRO A 35 -2.56 3.86 -4.88
C PRO A 35 -2.11 3.31 -6.25
N CYS A 36 -0.92 2.74 -6.29
CA CYS A 36 -0.46 2.01 -7.47
C CYS A 36 -1.35 0.79 -7.71
N HIS A 37 -1.66 0.51 -8.97
CA HIS A 37 -2.47 -0.64 -9.36
C HIS A 37 -1.72 -1.97 -9.21
N PRO A 38 -2.43 -3.12 -9.18
CA PRO A 38 -1.80 -4.43 -9.22
C PRO A 38 -0.79 -4.59 -10.37
N GLY A 39 0.39 -5.09 -10.03
CA GLY A 39 1.53 -5.19 -10.95
C GLY A 39 2.38 -3.92 -11.04
N GLN A 40 2.16 -2.96 -10.14
CA GLN A 40 2.96 -1.75 -10.01
C GLN A 40 3.47 -1.59 -8.57
N TYR A 41 4.61 -0.92 -8.42
CA TYR A 41 5.15 -0.51 -7.12
C TYR A 41 5.34 1.01 -7.10
N CYS A 42 5.35 1.58 -5.89
CA CYS A 42 5.65 2.99 -5.71
C CYS A 42 7.16 3.20 -5.83
N ALA A 43 7.61 3.76 -6.95
CA ALA A 43 9.01 4.10 -7.18
C ALA A 43 9.40 5.40 -6.45
N GLU A 44 8.46 6.33 -6.30
CA GLU A 44 8.70 7.61 -5.64
C GLU A 44 7.43 8.17 -5.00
N SER A 45 7.38 8.17 -3.67
CA SER A 45 6.20 8.57 -2.88
C SER A 45 5.94 10.08 -2.87
N THR A 46 6.95 10.92 -3.14
CA THR A 46 6.77 12.39 -3.18
C THR A 46 6.05 12.84 -4.44
N LEU A 47 6.25 12.12 -5.55
CA LEU A 47 5.64 12.40 -6.85
C LEU A 47 4.49 11.44 -7.19
N SER A 48 4.10 10.56 -6.25
CA SER A 48 3.14 9.47 -6.47
C SER A 48 3.47 8.64 -7.72
N ARG A 49 4.76 8.38 -7.95
CA ARG A 49 5.23 7.72 -9.18
C ARG A 49 5.12 6.21 -9.05
N CYS A 50 4.15 5.63 -9.75
CA CYS A 50 4.00 4.19 -9.89
C CYS A 50 4.78 3.68 -11.11
N GLU A 51 5.53 2.59 -10.92
CA GLU A 51 6.26 1.90 -11.99
C GLU A 51 5.84 0.44 -12.09
N LEU A 52 5.97 -0.13 -13.29
CA LEU A 52 5.64 -1.52 -13.55
C LEU A 52 6.61 -2.46 -12.82
N GLY A 53 6.06 -3.55 -12.28
CA GLY A 53 6.81 -4.58 -11.58
C GLY A 53 6.41 -4.65 -10.11
N CYS A 54 7.20 -5.39 -9.34
CA CYS A 54 6.93 -5.64 -7.94
C CYS A 54 8.20 -5.64 -7.09
N THR A 55 8.08 -5.13 -5.87
CA THR A 55 9.11 -5.23 -4.83
C THR A 55 8.74 -6.26 -3.76
N SER A 56 7.47 -6.63 -3.67
CA SER A 56 6.95 -7.71 -2.81
C SER A 56 5.70 -8.33 -3.43
N ASP A 57 5.22 -9.43 -2.86
CA ASP A 57 3.93 -10.07 -3.24
C ASP A 57 2.73 -9.13 -3.02
N GLU A 58 2.87 -8.10 -2.18
CA GLU A 58 1.82 -7.11 -1.89
C GLU A 58 1.48 -6.26 -3.12
N ASN A 59 2.44 -6.05 -4.02
CA ASN A 59 2.23 -5.34 -5.29
C ASN A 59 1.49 -6.21 -6.33
N CYS A 60 1.28 -7.49 -6.07
CA CYS A 60 0.70 -8.44 -7.03
C CYS A 60 -0.74 -8.82 -6.66
N ALA A 61 -1.55 -9.16 -7.67
CA ALA A 61 -2.91 -9.65 -7.44
C ALA A 61 -2.89 -10.94 -6.58
N ARG A 62 -4.03 -11.28 -5.94
CA ARG A 62 -4.11 -12.41 -4.98
C ARG A 62 -3.58 -13.74 -5.53
N ASN A 63 -3.77 -14.01 -6.82
CA ASN A 63 -3.33 -15.23 -7.50
C ASN A 63 -1.94 -15.11 -8.12
N GLN A 64 -1.14 -14.13 -7.73
CA GLN A 64 0.20 -13.87 -8.25
C GLN A 64 1.24 -13.84 -7.11
N SER A 65 2.50 -14.02 -7.50
CA SER A 65 3.69 -13.85 -6.65
C SER A 65 4.71 -12.99 -7.37
N CYS A 66 5.46 -12.21 -6.60
CA CYS A 66 6.55 -11.40 -7.11
C CYS A 66 7.80 -12.25 -7.31
N VAL A 67 8.22 -12.43 -8.56
CA VAL A 67 9.43 -13.17 -8.90
C VAL A 67 10.53 -12.19 -9.30
N LYS A 68 11.65 -12.25 -8.57
CA LYS A 68 12.84 -11.43 -8.82
C LYS A 68 13.99 -12.30 -9.31
N GLU A 69 14.69 -11.85 -10.33
CA GLU A 69 15.98 -12.44 -10.70
C GLU A 69 17.03 -12.16 -9.61
N SER A 70 18.04 -13.03 -9.50
CA SER A 70 19.12 -12.84 -8.53
C SER A 70 19.81 -11.48 -8.70
N GLY A 71 19.87 -10.71 -7.61
CA GLY A 71 20.47 -9.38 -7.59
C GLY A 71 19.55 -8.24 -8.06
N ARG A 72 18.31 -8.52 -8.46
CA ARG A 72 17.31 -7.49 -8.80
C ARG A 72 16.48 -7.08 -7.58
N GLN A 73 16.23 -5.78 -7.46
CA GLN A 73 15.35 -5.23 -6.42
C GLN A 73 13.87 -5.23 -6.85
N VAL A 74 13.62 -5.17 -8.15
CA VAL A 74 12.30 -5.17 -8.78
C VAL A 74 12.14 -6.45 -9.60
N GLY A 75 10.98 -7.09 -9.45
CA GLY A 75 10.59 -8.30 -10.16
C GLY A 75 9.33 -8.12 -10.99
N ILE A 76 8.75 -9.24 -11.40
CA ILE A 76 7.50 -9.30 -12.15
C ILE A 76 6.47 -10.14 -11.40
N CYS A 77 5.20 -9.73 -11.45
CA CYS A 77 4.10 -10.52 -10.91
C CYS A 77 3.77 -11.67 -11.86
N LEU A 78 3.94 -12.90 -11.40
CA LEU A 78 3.60 -14.11 -12.14
C LEU A 78 2.44 -14.84 -11.46
N ASN A 79 1.54 -15.42 -12.27
CA ASN A 79 0.45 -16.23 -11.74
C ASN A 79 1.01 -17.42 -10.96
N LYS A 80 0.53 -17.58 -9.73
CA LYS A 80 0.71 -18.80 -8.95
C LYS A 80 0.03 -19.92 -9.73
N CYS A 81 0.74 -21.00 -10.01
CA CYS A 81 0.14 -22.18 -10.62
C CYS A 81 -0.38 -23.09 -9.50
N PRO A 82 -1.70 -23.12 -9.22
CA PRO A 82 -2.26 -23.94 -8.14
C PRO A 82 -2.16 -25.45 -8.43
N SER A 83 -1.87 -25.84 -9.68
CA SER A 83 -1.77 -27.23 -10.12
C SER A 83 -0.34 -27.68 -10.46
N CYS A 84 0.67 -26.85 -10.18
CA CYS A 84 2.08 -27.15 -10.48
C CYS A 84 2.90 -27.55 -9.23
N THR A 85 2.22 -27.83 -8.11
CA THR A 85 2.81 -28.26 -6.84
C THR A 85 3.07 -29.75 -6.79
#